data_AF-A0A448YSZ6-F1
#
_entry.id   AF-A0A448YSZ6-F1
#
_cell.length_a   1.000
_cell.length_b   1.000
_cell.length_c   1.000
_cell.angle_alpha   90.00
_cell.angle_beta   90.00
_cell.angle_gamma   90.00
#
_symmetry.space_group_name_H-M   'P 1'
#
loop_
_entity.id
_entity.type
_entity.pdbx_description
1 polymer ?
#
loop_
_entity_poly.entity_id
_entity_poly.type
_entity_poly.pdbx_seq_one_letter_code
_entity_poly.pdbx_strand_id
1 'polypeptide(L)'
;MLEDKTASVQNSPIRSSPLSRRIHDYETDSPIRGTPPPEGGVRHRRRSSEKSTPRARGSSRSRTRAKEEVEISPTAQIYKNLLILEEALRQQNAQQSKLKAKYTIFLVSMLFVLLLTFYVSFVDGGGGGGGGPSYWRFSCQVVGSIDFLTLVLYYLSGEYNRTITRPRKFLTYTNKGIRRMNIRLVKVRVKRVDRLLDMVKMCLLFPTIVLKTQCQYVLVVFPRFGLVIKLRNWLLEFEAKLQSSSGGGVDGVKVILNPRVFSTGTREQWELYRNEFWNKETIRRRRAIQRKQE
;
A
#
# COMPACT_ATOMS: atom_id res chain seq x y z
N MET A 1 -52.93 -35.82 12.09
CA MET A 1 -52.59 -35.22 10.79
C MET A 1 -51.60 -34.10 11.08
N LEU A 2 -50.30 -34.42 10.96
CA LEU A 2 -49.40 -33.92 9.90
C LEU A 2 -48.89 -32.52 10.26
N GLU A 3 -47.61 -32.24 10.44
CA GLU A 3 -46.39 -33.04 10.36
C GLU A 3 -45.29 -32.14 10.97
N ASP A 4 -44.38 -32.78 11.70
CA ASP A 4 -43.20 -32.23 12.34
C ASP A 4 -42.18 -31.73 11.31
N LYS A 5 -41.71 -30.49 11.44
CA LYS A 5 -40.42 -30.03 10.86
C LYS A 5 -39.76 -28.99 11.76
N THR A 6 -39.11 -29.48 12.80
CA THR A 6 -37.90 -28.88 13.35
C THR A 6 -36.81 -28.80 12.27
N ALA A 7 -36.33 -27.61 11.92
CA ALA A 7 -35.14 -27.41 11.12
C ALA A 7 -34.11 -26.58 11.90
N SER A 8 -32.95 -27.20 12.09
CA SER A 8 -31.81 -26.80 12.90
C SER A 8 -31.15 -25.50 12.45
N VAL A 9 -30.96 -24.59 13.41
CA VAL A 9 -30.09 -23.42 13.30
C VAL A 9 -28.63 -23.90 13.30
N GLN A 10 -28.04 -24.01 12.11
CA GLN A 10 -26.64 -24.36 11.93
C GLN A 10 -25.80 -23.07 11.85
N ASN A 11 -25.27 -22.68 13.01
CA ASN A 11 -24.32 -21.58 13.16
C ASN A 11 -23.02 -21.92 12.40
N SER A 12 -22.79 -21.25 11.28
CA SER A 12 -21.59 -21.43 10.44
C SER A 12 -20.56 -20.36 10.81
N PRO A 13 -19.32 -20.73 11.24
CA PRO A 13 -18.31 -19.74 11.53
C PRO A 13 -17.74 -19.16 10.24
N ILE A 14 -17.60 -17.84 10.24
CA ILE A 14 -17.00 -17.01 9.21
C ILE A 14 -15.63 -17.58 8.81
N ARG A 15 -15.55 -18.07 7.57
CA ARG A 15 -14.34 -18.62 6.96
C ARG A 15 -13.32 -17.50 6.73
N SER A 16 -12.47 -17.26 7.73
CA SER A 16 -11.31 -16.38 7.61
C SER A 16 -10.35 -16.91 6.54
N SER A 17 -9.94 -16.03 5.64
CA SER A 17 -8.96 -16.28 4.58
C SER A 17 -7.56 -16.59 5.14
N PRO A 18 -6.77 -17.48 4.49
CA PRO A 18 -5.51 -18.01 5.03
C PRO A 18 -4.35 -17.00 5.11
N LEU A 19 -4.56 -15.75 4.69
CA LEU A 19 -3.55 -14.69 4.71
C LEU A 19 -3.51 -13.90 6.03
N SER A 20 -4.54 -13.99 6.87
CA SER A 20 -4.61 -13.23 8.13
C SER A 20 -3.87 -13.89 9.30
N ARG A 21 -3.47 -15.16 9.18
CA ARG A 21 -2.83 -15.93 10.26
C ARG A 21 -1.30 -15.79 10.29
N ARG A 22 -0.70 -15.03 9.37
CA ARG A 22 0.78 -14.94 9.22
C ARG A 22 1.40 -13.64 9.73
N ILE A 23 0.62 -12.80 10.43
CA ILE A 23 1.07 -11.47 10.90
C ILE A 23 1.18 -11.40 12.43
N HIS A 24 0.73 -12.42 13.18
CA HIS A 24 0.62 -12.33 14.64
C HIS A 24 1.79 -12.98 15.44
N ASP A 25 2.86 -13.44 14.79
CA ASP A 25 3.89 -14.27 15.43
C ASP A 25 5.28 -13.58 15.54
N TYR A 26 5.36 -12.26 15.74
CA TYR A 26 6.66 -11.59 15.94
C TYR A 26 6.81 -10.81 17.24
N GLU A 27 5.95 -11.03 18.23
CA GLU A 27 6.15 -10.48 19.57
C GLU A 27 6.42 -11.64 20.55
N THR A 28 7.43 -11.48 21.40
CA THR A 28 7.84 -12.34 22.54
C THR A 28 8.68 -13.59 22.22
N ASP A 29 10.01 -13.44 22.20
CA ASP A 29 10.91 -14.06 23.21
C ASP A 29 12.39 -13.93 22.78
N SER A 30 13.20 -13.23 23.59
CA SER A 30 14.66 -13.41 23.61
C SER A 30 15.22 -12.89 24.95
N PRO A 31 15.70 -13.77 25.84
CA PRO A 31 16.36 -13.36 27.07
C PRO A 31 17.79 -12.88 26.80
N ILE A 32 18.14 -11.80 27.51
CA ILE A 32 19.46 -11.18 27.57
C ILE A 32 20.47 -12.20 28.11
N ARG A 33 21.57 -12.46 27.38
CA ARG A 33 22.74 -13.15 27.93
C ARG A 33 24.03 -12.38 27.63
N GLY A 34 24.76 -12.10 28.70
CA GLY A 34 25.95 -11.27 28.75
C GLY A 34 27.22 -11.92 28.18
N THR A 35 28.25 -11.09 28.24
CA THR A 35 29.65 -11.18 27.78
C THR A 35 30.48 -12.37 28.33
N PRO A 36 31.66 -12.68 27.72
CA PRO A 36 32.46 -13.89 27.97
C PRO A 36 33.57 -13.70 29.02
N PRO A 37 34.24 -14.79 29.44
CA PRO A 37 35.72 -14.79 29.46
C PRO A 37 36.38 -16.15 29.09
N PRO A 38 37.73 -16.19 28.92
CA PRO A 38 38.47 -17.24 28.21
C PRO A 38 39.26 -18.21 29.12
N GLU A 39 39.86 -19.24 28.51
CA GLU A 39 41.08 -20.00 28.86
C GLU A 39 40.94 -21.52 28.80
N GLY A 40 41.97 -22.16 28.23
CA GLY A 40 42.50 -23.41 28.77
C GLY A 40 42.15 -24.73 28.07
N GLY A 41 43.05 -25.19 27.21
CA GLY A 41 43.68 -26.49 27.47
C GLY A 41 43.25 -27.75 26.69
N VAL A 42 44.18 -28.22 25.87
CA VAL A 42 44.69 -29.61 25.76
C VAL A 42 43.95 -30.64 24.89
N ARG A 43 44.76 -31.25 24.01
CA ARG A 43 44.56 -32.38 23.08
C ARG A 43 44.48 -33.75 23.79
N HIS A 44 43.73 -34.70 23.20
CA HIS A 44 44.07 -36.13 23.05
C HIS A 44 43.11 -36.72 21.97
N ARG A 45 43.50 -37.19 20.78
CA ARG A 45 44.38 -38.29 20.31
C ARG A 45 43.66 -39.67 20.20
N ARG A 46 43.63 -40.19 18.94
CA ARG A 46 43.57 -41.61 18.47
C ARG A 46 42.20 -42.32 18.61
N ARG A 47 41.80 -43.34 17.82
CA ARG A 47 42.23 -44.11 16.60
C ARG A 47 41.21 -45.27 16.57
N SER A 48 40.57 -45.65 15.45
CA SER A 48 40.85 -46.85 14.61
C SER A 48 39.62 -47.05 13.69
N SER A 49 39.74 -47.21 12.36
CA SER A 49 39.94 -48.48 11.60
C SER A 49 39.07 -49.63 12.12
N GLU A 50 38.38 -50.46 11.35
CA GLU A 50 38.29 -50.79 9.93
C GLU A 50 37.12 -51.79 9.80
N LYS A 51 36.54 -51.98 8.61
CA LYS A 51 36.33 -53.28 7.94
C LYS A 51 35.11 -53.27 7.01
N SER A 52 35.44 -53.45 5.74
CA SER A 52 34.60 -53.73 4.58
C SER A 52 34.02 -55.15 4.57
N THR A 53 32.80 -55.33 4.06
CA THR A 53 32.48 -56.27 2.95
C THR A 53 31.17 -55.88 2.25
N PRO A 54 31.02 -56.17 0.93
CA PRO A 54 29.92 -55.67 0.12
C PRO A 54 28.80 -56.70 -0.03
N ARG A 55 27.53 -56.25 -0.08
CA ARG A 55 26.42 -57.10 -0.55
C ARG A 55 25.58 -56.38 -1.59
N ALA A 56 25.25 -57.16 -2.59
CA ALA A 56 24.85 -56.80 -3.92
C ALA A 56 23.41 -56.25 -4.06
N ARG A 57 23.19 -55.64 -5.22
CA ARG A 57 21.92 -55.53 -5.97
C ARG A 57 20.84 -54.63 -5.36
N GLY A 58 20.88 -53.36 -5.78
CA GLY A 58 19.73 -52.47 -5.80
C GLY A 58 19.76 -51.67 -7.10
N SER A 59 18.74 -51.86 -7.93
CA SER A 59 18.53 -51.17 -9.19
C SER A 59 18.58 -49.64 -8.99
N SER A 60 19.48 -48.95 -9.70
CA SER A 60 19.44 -47.49 -9.84
C SER A 60 19.52 -47.12 -11.32
N ARG A 61 18.53 -47.59 -12.08
CA ARG A 61 18.24 -47.13 -13.44
C ARG A 61 17.18 -46.03 -13.38
N SER A 62 17.49 -44.92 -12.70
CA SER A 62 16.66 -43.71 -12.66
C SER A 62 17.33 -42.57 -11.87
N ARG A 63 18.53 -42.14 -12.28
CA ARG A 63 19.12 -40.88 -11.78
C ARG A 63 19.53 -39.88 -12.87
N THR A 64 19.12 -40.11 -14.11
CA THR A 64 19.23 -39.12 -15.21
C THR A 64 17.95 -38.32 -15.43
N ARG A 65 17.05 -38.30 -14.44
CA ARG A 65 15.91 -37.37 -14.38
C ARG A 65 15.94 -36.57 -13.08
N ALA A 66 17.14 -36.22 -12.61
CA ALA A 66 17.28 -35.00 -11.85
C ALA A 66 16.89 -33.89 -12.82
N LYS A 67 15.77 -33.24 -12.50
CA LYS A 67 15.31 -32.03 -13.14
C LYS A 67 16.51 -31.21 -13.61
N GLU A 68 16.52 -30.83 -14.89
CA GLU A 68 17.01 -29.51 -15.26
C GLU A 68 16.15 -28.49 -14.48
N GLU A 69 16.35 -28.39 -13.17
CA GLU A 69 16.32 -27.09 -12.55
C GLU A 69 17.45 -26.37 -13.27
N VAL A 70 17.07 -25.61 -14.30
CA VAL A 70 17.87 -24.53 -14.86
C VAL A 70 18.53 -23.90 -13.64
N GLU A 71 19.81 -24.21 -13.44
CA GLU A 71 20.57 -23.77 -12.28
C GLU A 71 20.62 -22.26 -12.46
N ILE A 72 19.64 -21.56 -11.88
CA ILE A 72 19.47 -20.13 -12.08
C ILE A 72 20.79 -19.57 -11.61
N SER A 73 21.58 -19.04 -12.57
CA SER A 73 22.92 -18.54 -12.31
C SER A 73 22.88 -17.73 -11.01
N PRO A 74 23.85 -17.89 -10.09
CA PRO A 74 23.81 -17.21 -8.78
C PRO A 74 23.54 -15.70 -8.93
N THR A 75 24.01 -15.10 -10.01
CA THR A 75 23.74 -13.71 -10.41
C THR A 75 22.25 -13.44 -10.70
N ALA A 76 21.57 -14.33 -11.42
CA ALA A 76 20.13 -14.22 -11.71
C ALA A 76 19.27 -14.40 -10.44
N GLN A 77 19.71 -15.21 -9.48
CA GLN A 77 19.05 -15.30 -8.17
C GLN A 77 19.20 -13.99 -7.38
N ILE A 78 20.38 -13.35 -7.42
CA ILE A 78 20.62 -12.04 -6.80
C ILE A 78 19.72 -10.98 -7.44
N TYR A 79 19.61 -10.93 -8.77
CA TYR A 79 18.74 -9.99 -9.47
C TYR A 79 17.26 -10.22 -9.15
N LYS A 80 16.82 -11.48 -9.07
CA LYS A 80 15.47 -11.81 -8.60
C LYS A 80 15.22 -11.28 -7.19
N ASN A 81 16.16 -11.46 -6.26
CA ASN A 81 16.04 -10.95 -4.89
C ASN A 81 16.01 -9.42 -4.83
N LEU A 82 16.85 -8.74 -5.62
CA LEU A 82 16.81 -7.27 -5.74
C LEU A 82 15.47 -6.79 -6.30
N LEU A 83 14.90 -7.52 -7.24
CA LEU A 83 13.62 -7.18 -7.84
C LEU A 83 12.46 -7.37 -6.84
N ILE A 84 12.49 -8.43 -6.04
CA ILE A 84 11.55 -8.64 -4.93
C ILE A 84 11.66 -7.50 -3.91
N LEU A 85 12.89 -7.12 -3.54
CA LEU A 85 13.14 -5.99 -2.67
C LEU A 85 12.58 -4.69 -3.27
N GLU A 86 12.83 -4.44 -4.55
CA GLU A 86 12.31 -3.24 -5.23
C GLU A 86 10.78 -3.18 -5.21
N GLU A 87 10.10 -4.29 -5.51
CA GLU A 87 8.64 -4.34 -5.47
C GLU A 87 8.10 -4.13 -4.05
N ALA A 88 8.72 -4.72 -3.04
CA ALA A 88 8.35 -4.49 -1.63
C ALA A 88 8.49 -3.01 -1.25
N LEU A 89 9.60 -2.37 -1.64
CA LEU A 89 9.83 -0.94 -1.39
C LEU A 89 8.85 -0.04 -2.15
N ARG A 90 8.46 -0.43 -3.38
CA ARG A 90 7.43 0.26 -4.16
C ARG A 90 6.07 0.17 -3.48
N GLN A 91 5.69 -1.01 -3.00
CA GLN A 91 4.43 -1.22 -2.29
C GLN A 91 4.39 -0.39 -1.00
N GLN A 92 5.45 -0.39 -0.21
CA GLN A 92 5.55 0.45 1.00
C GLN A 92 5.47 1.94 0.68
N ASN A 93 6.18 2.40 -0.35
CA ASN A 93 6.11 3.80 -0.79
C ASN A 93 4.69 4.17 -1.26
N ALA A 94 4.01 3.27 -1.97
CA ALA A 94 2.64 3.47 -2.42
C ALA A 94 1.65 3.52 -1.25
N GLN A 95 1.77 2.61 -0.28
CA GLN A 95 0.95 2.61 0.94
C GLN A 95 1.12 3.91 1.72
N GLN A 96 2.35 4.37 1.91
CA GLN A 96 2.63 5.62 2.60
C GLN A 96 2.16 6.86 1.83
N SER A 97 2.24 6.83 0.50
CA SER A 97 1.70 7.91 -0.33
C SER A 97 0.18 7.99 -0.25
N LYS A 98 -0.52 6.84 -0.23
CA LYS A 98 -1.97 6.77 -0.02
C LYS A 98 -2.36 7.25 1.37
N LEU A 99 -1.64 6.84 2.40
CA LEU A 99 -1.86 7.30 3.77
C LEU A 99 -1.73 8.82 3.84
N LYS A 100 -0.61 9.37 3.37
CA LYS A 100 -0.38 10.81 3.31
C LYS A 100 -1.50 11.54 2.56
N ALA A 101 -1.89 11.05 1.39
CA ALA A 101 -2.96 11.68 0.59
C ALA A 101 -4.28 11.74 1.35
N LYS A 102 -4.72 10.64 1.97
CA LYS A 102 -5.96 10.58 2.78
C LYS A 102 -5.96 11.61 3.90
N TYR A 103 -4.90 11.67 4.70
CA TYR A 103 -4.83 12.62 5.83
C TYR A 103 -4.60 14.06 5.37
N THR A 104 -3.89 14.28 4.26
CA THR A 104 -3.74 15.64 3.72
C THR A 104 -5.06 16.16 3.18
N ILE A 105 -5.85 15.34 2.48
CA ILE A 105 -7.19 15.70 2.01
C ILE A 105 -8.11 15.99 3.20
N PHE A 106 -8.08 15.15 4.23
CA PHE A 106 -8.83 15.37 5.46
C PHE A 106 -8.47 16.72 6.11
N LEU A 107 -7.17 16.99 6.30
CA LEU A 107 -6.71 18.24 6.91
C LEU A 107 -7.08 19.47 6.06
N VAL A 108 -6.89 19.41 4.75
CA VAL A 108 -7.27 20.51 3.83
C VAL A 108 -8.79 20.73 3.84
N SER A 109 -9.59 19.67 3.89
CA SER A 109 -11.05 19.76 4.02
C SER A 109 -11.45 20.43 5.32
N MET A 110 -10.83 20.04 6.45
CA MET A 110 -11.06 20.66 7.76
C MET A 110 -10.71 22.15 7.75
N LEU A 111 -9.55 22.50 7.19
CA LEU A 111 -9.11 23.88 7.04
C LEU A 111 -10.05 24.68 6.15
N PHE A 112 -10.56 24.08 5.06
CA PHE A 112 -11.51 24.73 4.17
C PHE A 112 -12.84 25.03 4.87
N VAL A 113 -13.39 24.07 5.63
CA VAL A 113 -14.62 24.29 6.42
C VAL A 113 -14.40 25.35 7.50
N LEU A 114 -13.24 25.35 8.17
CA LEU A 114 -12.87 26.38 9.14
C LEU A 114 -12.81 27.77 8.49
N LEU A 115 -12.20 27.90 7.31
CA LEU A 115 -12.14 29.18 6.58
C LEU A 115 -13.53 29.65 6.11
N LEU A 116 -14.38 28.73 5.64
CA LEU A 116 -15.73 29.04 5.19
C LEU A 116 -16.61 29.50 6.36
N THR A 117 -16.60 28.77 7.47
CA THR A 117 -17.33 29.15 8.69
C THR A 117 -16.81 30.45 9.29
N PHE A 118 -15.50 30.70 9.25
CA PHE A 118 -14.90 31.97 9.66
C PHE A 118 -15.36 33.13 8.76
N TYR A 119 -15.36 32.94 7.44
CA TYR A 119 -15.83 33.93 6.47
C TYR A 119 -17.30 34.32 6.70
N VAL A 120 -18.18 33.34 6.85
CA VAL A 120 -19.62 33.56 7.11
C VAL A 120 -19.85 34.20 8.48
N SER A 121 -19.03 33.89 9.48
CA SER A 121 -19.18 34.47 10.82
C SER A 121 -18.77 35.95 10.87
N PHE A 122 -17.59 36.28 10.31
CA PHE A 122 -16.97 37.61 10.42
C PHE A 122 -17.28 38.56 9.26
N VAL A 123 -17.21 38.10 8.01
CA VAL A 123 -17.31 38.98 6.83
C VAL A 123 -18.78 39.28 6.49
N ASP A 124 -19.63 38.26 6.52
CA ASP A 124 -21.08 38.40 6.33
C ASP A 124 -21.77 39.08 7.54
N GLY A 125 -20.98 39.40 8.57
CA GLY A 125 -21.45 40.04 9.79
C GLY A 125 -21.34 41.55 9.85
N GLY A 126 -20.45 42.14 9.04
CA GLY A 126 -20.03 43.54 9.22
C GLY A 126 -20.55 44.53 8.19
N GLY A 127 -21.17 44.08 7.09
CA GLY A 127 -21.51 44.97 5.97
C GLY A 127 -22.75 44.56 5.20
N GLY A 128 -23.88 45.18 5.56
CA GLY A 128 -24.96 45.54 4.64
C GLY A 128 -25.69 44.41 3.90
N GLY A 129 -26.84 43.99 4.43
CA GLY A 129 -28.01 43.67 3.58
C GLY A 129 -28.27 42.21 3.21
N GLY A 130 -27.45 41.24 3.65
CA GLY A 130 -27.71 39.81 3.47
C GLY A 130 -28.34 39.17 4.72
N GLY A 131 -29.62 39.38 4.96
CA GLY A 131 -30.34 38.87 6.15
C GLY A 131 -30.54 37.34 6.15
N GLY A 132 -29.48 36.57 6.40
CA GLY A 132 -29.63 35.18 6.82
C GLY A 132 -30.24 35.12 8.24
N PRO A 133 -31.04 34.09 8.59
CA PRO A 133 -31.56 33.94 9.95
C PRO A 133 -30.43 33.94 10.98
N SER A 134 -30.54 34.70 12.07
CA SER A 134 -29.49 34.80 13.12
C SER A 134 -29.03 33.43 13.66
N TYR A 135 -29.93 32.44 13.62
CA TYR A 135 -29.69 31.03 13.92
C TYR A 135 -28.59 30.38 13.03
N TRP A 136 -28.51 30.74 11.75
CA TRP A 136 -27.53 30.18 10.81
C TRP A 136 -26.10 30.54 11.22
N ARG A 137 -25.88 31.80 11.61
CA ARG A 137 -24.56 32.30 12.03
C ARG A 137 -24.08 31.66 13.33
N PHE A 138 -24.98 31.57 14.32
CA PHE A 138 -24.68 30.87 15.57
C PHE A 138 -24.30 29.41 15.31
N SER A 139 -25.04 28.74 14.43
CA SER A 139 -24.75 27.37 14.02
C SER A 139 -23.36 27.26 13.36
N CYS A 140 -23.02 28.16 12.43
CA CYS A 140 -21.68 28.20 11.81
C CYS A 140 -20.55 28.46 12.82
N GLN A 141 -20.78 29.30 13.84
CA GLN A 141 -19.79 29.60 14.87
C GLN A 141 -19.52 28.38 15.78
N VAL A 142 -20.56 27.63 16.14
CA VAL A 142 -20.42 26.39 16.91
C VAL A 142 -19.65 25.34 16.12
N VAL A 143 -20.00 25.14 14.84
CA VAL A 143 -19.29 24.20 13.95
C VAL A 143 -17.82 24.60 13.82
N GLY A 144 -17.52 25.88 13.56
CA GLY A 144 -16.14 26.36 13.47
C GLY A 144 -15.33 26.16 14.77
N SER A 145 -15.98 26.28 15.94
CA SER A 145 -15.35 26.06 17.25
C SER A 145 -15.02 24.57 17.47
N ILE A 146 -15.94 23.67 17.09
CA ILE A 146 -15.70 22.21 17.13
C ILE A 146 -14.58 21.83 16.15
N ASP A 147 -14.57 22.42 14.96
CA ASP A 147 -13.56 22.16 13.95
C ASP A 147 -12.17 22.61 14.39
N PHE A 148 -12.09 23.81 14.99
CA PHE A 148 -10.87 24.32 15.58
C PHE A 148 -10.35 23.41 16.69
N LEU A 149 -11.23 23.00 17.63
CA LEU A 149 -10.85 22.08 18.71
C LEU A 149 -10.33 20.75 18.14
N THR A 150 -10.97 20.23 17.10
CA THR A 150 -10.56 18.98 16.44
C THR A 150 -9.18 19.11 15.80
N LEU A 151 -8.85 20.23 15.16
CA LEU A 151 -7.52 20.50 14.60
C LEU A 151 -6.45 20.59 15.68
N VAL A 152 -6.75 21.28 16.78
CA VAL A 152 -5.84 21.38 17.93
C VAL A 152 -5.57 19.99 18.52
N LEU A 153 -6.61 19.18 18.71
CA LEU A 153 -6.48 17.82 19.22
C LEU A 153 -5.69 16.91 18.26
N TYR A 154 -5.93 17.05 16.95
CA TYR A 154 -5.17 16.33 15.91
C TYR A 154 -3.68 16.68 15.93
N TYR A 155 -3.35 17.96 16.15
CA TYR A 155 -1.97 18.42 16.26
C TYR A 155 -1.30 17.93 17.55
N LEU A 156 -1.98 18.09 18.70
CA LEU A 156 -1.49 17.67 20.02
C LEU A 156 -1.33 16.15 20.15
N SER A 157 -2.25 15.38 19.56
CA SER A 157 -2.17 13.92 19.50
C SER A 157 -0.92 13.42 18.76
N GLY A 158 -0.22 14.29 18.03
CA GLY A 158 0.98 13.93 17.28
C GLY A 158 0.68 13.08 16.05
N GLU A 159 -0.59 12.91 15.70
CA GLU A 159 -1.04 12.17 14.53
C GLU A 159 -0.51 12.80 13.24
N TYR A 160 -0.31 14.13 13.23
CA TYR A 160 0.40 14.85 12.17
C TYR A 160 1.80 14.28 11.90
N ASN A 161 2.59 14.03 12.95
CA ASN A 161 3.94 13.49 12.80
C ASN A 161 3.93 12.04 12.31
N ARG A 162 2.96 11.24 12.78
CA ARG A 162 2.79 9.85 12.35
C ARG A 162 2.36 9.73 10.89
N THR A 163 1.43 10.57 10.46
CA THR A 163 0.74 10.44 9.16
C THR A 163 1.40 11.23 8.04
N ILE A 164 2.01 12.38 8.33
CA ILE A 164 2.56 13.28 7.29
C ILE A 164 4.09 13.30 7.33
N THR A 165 4.72 13.37 8.50
CA THR A 165 6.18 13.48 8.62
C THR A 165 6.90 12.16 8.31
N ARG A 166 6.39 11.01 8.79
CA ARG A 166 7.02 9.70 8.54
C ARG A 166 7.09 9.33 7.05
N PRO A 167 6.00 9.43 6.23
CA PRO A 167 6.06 9.17 4.79
C PRO A 167 7.06 10.04 4.03
N ARG A 168 7.25 11.30 4.45
CA ARG A 168 8.22 12.22 3.82
C ARG A 168 9.67 11.75 3.98
N LYS A 169 9.97 11.10 5.10
CA LYS A 169 11.32 10.63 5.45
C LYS A 169 11.57 9.17 5.07
N PHE A 170 10.63 8.50 4.41
CA PHE A 170 10.74 7.08 4.02
C PHE A 170 12.02 6.79 3.24
N LEU A 171 12.31 7.56 2.19
CA LEU A 171 13.51 7.34 1.38
C LEU A 171 14.79 7.48 2.18
N THR A 172 14.83 8.40 3.14
CA THR A 172 16.00 8.62 4.01
C THR A 172 16.20 7.46 4.96
N TYR A 173 15.14 6.98 5.60
CA TYR A 173 15.20 5.84 6.51
C TYR A 173 15.53 4.54 5.78
N THR A 174 14.89 4.31 4.63
CA THR A 174 15.18 3.14 3.79
C THR A 174 16.60 3.17 3.28
N ASN A 175 17.09 4.32 2.77
CA ASN A 175 18.49 4.46 2.33
C ASN A 175 19.49 4.21 3.47
N LYS A 176 19.16 4.58 4.71
CA LYS A 176 19.99 4.26 5.89
C LYS A 176 20.02 2.76 6.17
N GLY A 177 18.88 2.07 6.06
CA GLY A 177 18.77 0.62 6.28
C GLY A 177 19.45 -0.22 5.19
N ILE A 178 19.25 0.13 3.92
CA ILE A 178 19.80 -0.64 2.79
C ILE A 178 21.28 -0.37 2.49
N ARG A 179 21.91 0.57 3.22
CA ARG A 179 23.31 0.96 3.00
C ARG A 179 24.27 -0.22 3.12
N ARG A 180 24.01 -1.17 4.02
CA ARG A 180 24.82 -2.39 4.20
C ARG A 180 24.81 -3.30 2.97
N MET A 181 23.79 -3.20 2.12
CA MET A 181 23.65 -4.00 0.90
C MET A 181 24.28 -3.33 -0.33
N ASN A 182 24.95 -2.18 -0.19
CA ASN A 182 25.57 -1.42 -1.29
C ASN A 182 24.59 -1.02 -2.41
N ILE A 183 23.34 -0.76 -2.06
CA ILE A 183 22.27 -0.34 -2.97
C ILE A 183 21.68 0.99 -2.50
N ARG A 184 21.13 1.77 -3.43
CA ARG A 184 20.49 3.07 -3.16
C ARG A 184 19.10 3.11 -3.76
N LEU A 185 18.14 3.61 -2.99
CA LEU A 185 16.78 3.85 -3.44
C LEU A 185 16.65 5.30 -3.92
N VAL A 186 16.22 5.46 -5.17
CA VAL A 186 16.02 6.76 -5.81
C VAL A 186 14.55 6.93 -6.16
N LYS A 187 14.01 8.13 -5.95
CA LYS A 187 12.66 8.49 -6.36
C LYS A 187 12.62 8.72 -7.86
N VAL A 188 11.72 8.03 -8.55
CA VAL A 188 11.44 8.30 -9.97
C VAL A 188 10.63 9.60 -10.06
N ARG A 189 11.08 10.55 -10.90
CA ARG A 189 10.38 11.82 -11.08
C ARG A 189 9.15 11.60 -11.95
N VAL A 190 7.96 11.81 -11.37
CA VAL A 190 6.69 11.87 -12.11
C VAL A 190 6.54 13.28 -12.72
N LYS A 191 6.02 13.38 -13.95
CA LYS A 191 5.75 14.68 -14.57
C LYS A 191 4.73 15.45 -13.72
N ARG A 192 4.85 16.78 -13.68
CA ARG A 192 3.91 17.62 -12.89
C ARG A 192 2.48 17.53 -13.44
N VAL A 193 2.35 17.32 -14.75
CA VAL A 193 1.07 17.15 -15.45
C VAL A 193 0.32 15.93 -14.91
N ASP A 194 0.99 14.79 -14.74
CA ASP A 194 0.36 13.57 -14.19
C ASP A 194 -0.10 13.79 -12.75
N ARG A 195 0.69 14.52 -11.94
CA ARG A 195 0.28 14.92 -10.58
C ARG A 195 -0.92 15.87 -10.57
N LEU A 196 -1.00 16.81 -11.50
CA LEU A 196 -2.14 17.72 -11.62
C LEU A 196 -3.39 16.96 -12.07
N LEU A 197 -3.24 16.04 -13.03
CA LEU A 197 -4.32 15.16 -13.47
C LEU A 197 -4.85 14.30 -12.32
N ASP A 198 -3.97 13.75 -11.49
CA ASP A 198 -4.36 12.98 -10.29
C ASP A 198 -5.08 13.87 -9.25
N MET A 199 -4.65 15.12 -9.08
CA MET A 199 -5.34 16.07 -8.19
C MET A 199 -6.73 16.45 -8.71
N VAL A 200 -6.85 16.76 -10.01
CA VAL A 200 -8.14 17.04 -10.66
C VAL A 200 -9.07 15.83 -10.55
N LYS A 201 -8.55 14.61 -10.77
CA LYS A 201 -9.31 13.37 -10.55
C LYS A 201 -9.80 13.23 -9.12
N MET A 202 -8.95 13.45 -8.13
CA MET A 202 -9.37 13.39 -6.72
C MET A 202 -10.44 14.45 -6.39
N CYS A 203 -10.31 15.64 -6.98
CA CYS A 203 -11.28 16.73 -6.84
C CYS A 203 -12.62 16.40 -7.49
N LEU A 204 -12.65 15.65 -8.60
CA LEU A 204 -13.87 15.22 -9.28
C LEU A 204 -14.47 13.94 -8.66
N LEU A 205 -13.63 13.01 -8.20
CA LEU A 205 -14.04 11.75 -7.57
C LEU A 205 -14.85 12.01 -6.29
N PHE A 206 -14.39 12.94 -5.45
CA PHE A 206 -15.05 13.20 -4.16
C PHE A 206 -16.52 13.68 -4.33
N PRO A 207 -16.83 14.70 -5.15
CA PRO A 207 -18.21 15.08 -5.48
C PRO A 207 -19.01 13.95 -6.13
N THR A 208 -18.41 13.16 -7.04
CA THR A 208 -19.15 12.06 -7.69
C THR A 208 -19.55 10.96 -6.71
N ILE A 209 -18.70 10.64 -5.73
CA ILE A 209 -19.02 9.68 -4.66
C ILE A 209 -20.15 10.21 -3.79
N VAL A 210 -20.05 11.47 -3.35
CA VAL A 210 -21.10 12.10 -2.53
C VAL A 210 -22.42 12.13 -3.28
N LEU A 211 -22.44 12.59 -4.54
CA LEU A 211 -23.66 12.68 -5.35
C LEU A 211 -24.26 11.30 -5.64
N LYS A 212 -23.45 10.26 -5.87
CA LYS A 212 -23.90 8.87 -6.00
C LYS A 212 -24.63 8.40 -4.74
N THR A 213 -24.03 8.66 -3.58
CA THR A 213 -24.60 8.32 -2.28
C THR A 213 -25.91 9.08 -2.04
N GLN A 214 -25.98 10.37 -2.39
CA GLN A 214 -27.21 11.15 -2.31
C GLN A 214 -28.31 10.62 -3.23
N CYS A 215 -27.98 10.27 -4.48
CA CYS A 215 -28.93 9.62 -5.39
C CYS A 215 -29.43 8.27 -4.88
N GLN A 216 -28.59 7.51 -4.18
CA GLN A 216 -28.99 6.25 -3.57
C GLN A 216 -30.00 6.47 -2.42
N TYR A 217 -29.77 7.46 -1.56
CA TYR A 217 -30.76 7.84 -0.54
C TYR A 217 -32.08 8.30 -1.16
N VAL A 218 -32.04 9.11 -2.21
CA VAL A 218 -33.25 9.57 -2.91
C VAL A 218 -34.02 8.41 -3.57
N LEU A 219 -33.34 7.41 -4.12
CA LEU A 219 -33.98 6.22 -4.71
C LEU A 219 -34.62 5.28 -3.68
N VAL A 220 -34.13 5.27 -2.43
CA VAL A 220 -34.80 4.55 -1.33
C VAL A 220 -36.12 5.23 -0.97
N VAL A 221 -36.17 6.56 -1.00
CA VAL A 221 -37.39 7.33 -0.68
C VAL A 221 -38.36 7.37 -1.86
N PHE A 222 -37.85 7.51 -3.09
CA PHE A 222 -38.64 7.65 -4.33
C PHE A 222 -38.14 6.68 -5.42
N PRO A 223 -38.54 5.40 -5.37
CA PRO A 223 -38.02 4.35 -6.26
C PRO A 223 -38.46 4.49 -7.73
N ARG A 224 -39.48 5.32 -8.02
CA ARG A 224 -40.05 5.49 -9.38
C ARG A 224 -39.43 6.64 -10.18
N PHE A 225 -38.46 7.37 -9.63
CA PHE A 225 -37.85 8.50 -10.32
C PHE A 225 -36.78 8.05 -11.33
N GLY A 226 -37.22 7.73 -12.55
CA GLY A 226 -36.36 7.18 -13.61
C GLY A 226 -35.13 8.05 -13.96
N LEU A 227 -35.21 9.37 -13.75
CA LEU A 227 -34.09 10.29 -13.96
C LEU A 227 -32.95 10.03 -12.95
N VAL A 228 -33.27 9.74 -11.68
CA VAL A 228 -32.25 9.45 -10.66
C VAL A 228 -31.58 8.09 -10.92
N ILE A 229 -32.32 7.11 -11.46
CA ILE A 229 -31.76 5.82 -11.88
C ILE A 229 -30.76 6.01 -13.03
N LYS A 230 -31.13 6.81 -14.05
CA LYS A 230 -30.23 7.16 -15.16
C LYS A 230 -29.00 7.92 -14.68
N LEU A 231 -29.20 8.93 -13.83
CA LEU A 231 -28.12 9.75 -13.27
C LEU A 231 -27.15 8.89 -12.45
N ARG A 232 -27.64 8.00 -11.59
CA ARG A 232 -26.82 7.07 -10.80
C ARG A 232 -25.97 6.17 -11.68
N ASN A 233 -26.57 5.57 -12.71
CA ASN A 233 -25.85 4.68 -13.62
C ASN A 233 -24.80 5.44 -14.43
N TRP A 234 -25.12 6.65 -14.90
CA TRP A 234 -24.16 7.55 -15.54
C TRP A 234 -23.02 7.95 -14.59
N LEU A 235 -23.32 8.23 -13.32
CA LEU A 235 -22.31 8.54 -12.30
C LEU A 235 -21.39 7.36 -12.00
N LEU A 236 -21.93 6.15 -11.99
CA LEU A 236 -21.18 4.91 -11.79
C LEU A 236 -20.24 4.64 -13.00
N GLU A 237 -20.71 4.90 -14.21
CA GLU A 237 -19.89 4.82 -15.43
C GLU A 237 -18.80 5.91 -15.45
N PHE A 238 -19.15 7.13 -15.02
CA PHE A 238 -18.21 8.24 -14.91
C PHE A 238 -17.12 7.97 -13.86
N GLU A 239 -17.50 7.42 -12.70
CA GLU A 239 -16.57 6.94 -11.67
C GLU A 239 -15.61 5.88 -12.24
N ALA A 240 -16.13 4.91 -12.99
CA ALA A 240 -15.31 3.87 -13.63
C ALA A 240 -14.34 4.44 -14.68
N LYS A 241 -14.77 5.43 -15.47
CA LYS A 241 -13.92 6.17 -16.44
C LYS A 241 -12.83 6.98 -15.74
N LEU A 242 -13.14 7.61 -14.61
CA LEU A 242 -12.15 8.37 -13.82
C LEU A 242 -11.09 7.45 -13.18
N GLN A 243 -11.51 6.30 -12.65
CA GLN A 243 -10.60 5.33 -12.01
C GLN A 243 -9.71 4.59 -13.01
N SER A 244 -10.22 4.29 -14.21
CA SER A 244 -9.48 3.57 -15.26
C SER A 244 -8.38 4.41 -15.94
N SER A 245 -8.49 5.73 -15.93
CA SER A 245 -7.47 6.65 -16.43
C SER A 245 -6.24 6.76 -15.52
N SER A 246 -6.22 6.08 -14.36
CA SER A 246 -5.09 6.13 -13.43
C SER A 246 -3.80 5.65 -14.10
N GLY A 247 -2.79 6.52 -14.13
CA GLY A 247 -1.48 6.27 -14.72
C GLY A 247 -0.89 4.98 -14.15
N GLY A 248 -0.83 3.97 -15.01
CA GLY A 248 -0.43 2.62 -14.64
C GLY A 248 0.98 2.55 -14.07
N GLY A 249 1.08 2.42 -12.75
CA GLY A 249 1.73 1.27 -12.12
C GLY A 249 3.26 1.19 -12.07
N VAL A 250 4.01 2.18 -12.55
CA VAL A 250 5.49 2.18 -12.50
C VAL A 250 6.06 3.39 -11.76
N ASP A 251 5.24 4.08 -10.97
CA ASP A 251 5.67 5.32 -10.35
C ASP A 251 5.98 5.17 -8.86
N GLY A 252 7.19 5.62 -8.51
CA GLY A 252 7.57 5.79 -7.12
C GLY A 252 9.08 5.75 -6.94
N VAL A 253 9.63 4.54 -6.89
CA VAL A 253 11.01 4.31 -6.45
C VAL A 253 11.72 3.28 -7.33
N LYS A 254 13.03 3.48 -7.46
CA LYS A 254 13.95 2.67 -8.26
C LYS A 254 15.18 2.33 -7.44
N VAL A 255 15.54 1.04 -7.39
CA VAL A 255 16.78 0.57 -6.79
C VAL A 255 17.93 0.71 -7.78
N ILE A 256 19.07 1.25 -7.30
CA ILE A 256 20.30 1.49 -8.07
C ILE A 256 21.49 0.94 -7.30
N LEU A 257 22.34 0.16 -7.97
CA LEU A 257 23.58 -0.40 -7.40
C LEU A 257 24.64 0.68 -7.19
N ASN A 258 25.40 0.60 -6.10
CA ASN A 258 26.48 1.54 -5.79
C ASN A 258 27.65 1.36 -6.78
N PRO A 259 28.09 2.42 -7.49
CA PRO A 259 29.18 2.33 -8.47
C PRO A 259 30.55 2.00 -7.87
N ARG A 260 30.75 2.17 -6.55
CA ARG A 260 32.03 1.88 -5.90
C ARG A 260 32.29 0.39 -5.68
N VAL A 261 31.24 -0.42 -5.62
CA VAL A 261 31.32 -1.85 -5.25
C VAL A 261 30.99 -2.75 -6.44
N PHE A 262 30.14 -2.29 -7.36
CA PHE A 262 29.72 -3.06 -8.52
C PHE A 262 30.34 -2.52 -9.81
N SER A 263 30.87 -3.42 -10.64
CA SER A 263 31.44 -3.11 -11.96
C SER A 263 30.40 -2.46 -12.89
N THR A 264 30.85 -1.76 -13.94
CA THR A 264 29.96 -1.19 -14.96
C THR A 264 29.08 -2.25 -15.63
N GLY A 265 29.68 -3.37 -16.04
CA GLY A 265 28.95 -4.47 -16.70
C GLY A 265 27.85 -5.09 -15.84
N THR A 266 28.10 -5.32 -14.54
CA THR A 266 27.07 -5.84 -13.63
C THR A 266 25.92 -4.86 -13.41
N ARG A 267 26.21 -3.55 -13.37
CA ARG A 267 25.17 -2.52 -13.28
C ARG A 267 24.32 -2.44 -14.54
N GLU A 268 24.94 -2.54 -15.71
CA GLU A 268 24.23 -2.56 -16.99
C GLU A 268 23.34 -3.80 -17.13
N GLN A 269 23.86 -4.98 -16.77
CA GLN A 269 23.08 -6.22 -16.76
C GLN A 269 21.89 -6.15 -15.78
N TRP A 270 22.09 -5.58 -14.59
CA TRP A 270 20.99 -5.33 -13.65
C TRP A 270 19.93 -4.39 -14.26
N GLU A 271 20.35 -3.27 -14.85
CA GLU A 271 19.45 -2.30 -15.47
C GLU A 271 18.67 -2.91 -16.63
N LEU A 272 19.32 -3.69 -17.50
CA LEU A 272 18.68 -4.43 -18.59
C LEU A 272 17.65 -5.43 -18.06
N TYR A 273 18.03 -6.30 -17.13
CA TYR A 273 17.16 -7.31 -16.54
C TYR A 273 15.93 -6.68 -15.87
N ARG A 274 16.16 -5.62 -15.09
CA ARG A 274 15.13 -4.87 -14.38
C ARG A 274 14.18 -4.16 -15.35
N ASN A 275 14.68 -3.53 -16.41
CA ASN A 275 13.85 -2.88 -17.42
C ASN A 275 13.00 -3.89 -18.19
N GLU A 276 13.58 -5.02 -18.57
CA GLU A 276 12.85 -6.09 -19.26
C GLU A 276 11.70 -6.63 -18.40
N PHE A 277 11.97 -6.89 -17.12
CA PHE A 277 10.94 -7.33 -16.18
C PHE A 277 9.82 -6.30 -16.04
N TRP A 278 10.14 -5.03 -15.78
CA TRP A 278 9.12 -4.00 -15.58
C TRP A 278 8.34 -3.68 -16.85
N ASN A 279 8.95 -3.79 -18.03
CA ASN A 279 8.24 -3.64 -19.29
C ASN A 279 7.20 -4.76 -19.46
N LYS A 280 7.62 -6.02 -19.24
CA LYS A 280 6.71 -7.18 -19.26
C LYS A 280 5.59 -7.03 -18.22
N GLU A 281 5.90 -6.59 -17.01
CA GLU A 281 4.93 -6.38 -15.94
C GLU A 281 3.95 -5.24 -16.24
N THR A 282 4.40 -4.14 -16.85
CA THR A 282 3.55 -3.04 -17.29
C THR A 282 2.55 -3.49 -18.35
N ILE A 283 3.00 -4.27 -19.33
CA ILE A 283 2.15 -4.85 -20.37
C ILE A 283 1.10 -5.78 -19.73
N ARG A 284 1.51 -6.65 -18.79
CA ARG A 284 0.58 -7.53 -18.06
C ARG A 284 -0.49 -6.74 -17.31
N ARG A 285 -0.12 -5.68 -16.58
CA ARG A 285 -1.07 -4.82 -15.85
C ARG A 285 -2.04 -4.10 -16.79
N ARG A 286 -1.56 -3.58 -17.92
CA ARG A 286 -2.43 -2.94 -18.93
C ARG A 286 -3.44 -3.92 -19.53
N ARG A 287 -3.00 -5.12 -19.90
CA ARG A 287 -3.90 -6.18 -20.40
C ARG A 287 -4.94 -6.60 -19.36
N ALA A 288 -4.56 -6.68 -18.09
CA ALA A 288 -5.49 -6.99 -17.00
C ALA A 288 -6.54 -5.89 -16.78
N ILE A 289 -6.19 -4.62 -17.02
CA ILE A 289 -7.14 -3.50 -16.97
C ILE A 289 -8.11 -3.58 -18.16
N GLN A 290 -7.61 -3.84 -19.37
CA GLN A 290 -8.45 -3.99 -20.57
C GLN A 290 -9.49 -5.11 -20.41
N ARG A 291 -9.08 -6.29 -19.90
CA ARG A 291 -10.02 -7.40 -19.64
C ARG A 291 -11.08 -7.11 -18.57
N LYS A 292 -10.89 -6.10 -17.73
CA LYS A 292 -11.92 -5.69 -16.75
C LYS A 292 -12.95 -4.73 -17.35
N GLN A 293 -12.72 -4.26 -18.58
CA GLN A 293 -13.58 -3.32 -19.28
C GLN A 293 -14.48 -4.01 -20.33
N GLU A 294 -14.10 -5.21 -20.75
CA GLU A 294 -14.93 -6.16 -21.52
C GLU A 294 -15.86 -6.93 -20.59
#